data_AF-A0A7L1FGG2-F1
#
_entry.id   AF-A0A7L1FGG2-F1
#
_cell.length_a   1.000
_cell.length_b   1.000
_cell.length_c   1.000
_cell.angle_alpha   90.00
_cell.angle_beta   90.00
_cell.angle_gamma   90.00
#
_symmetry.space_group_name_H-M   'P 1'
#
loop_
_entity.id
_entity.type
_entity.pdbx_description
1 polymer ?
#
loop_
_entity_poly.entity_id
_entity_poly.type
_entity_poly.pdbx_seq_one_letter_code
_entity_poly.pdbx_strand_id
1 'polypeptide(L)'
;MEDRSHKVLLALLFLFAVIVLQYVCPGTECQLLQLRALSPAADPYRAEDETPARFLEQPCECRAGQKKCTCHRPGRRETWLFSRFSTGWSCGLHADWTELTNCVPSVVDSKKEVRLRPSR
;
A
#
# COMPACT_ATOMS: atom_id res chain seq x y z
N MET A 1 -10.37 55.32 8.21
CA MET A 1 -9.31 54.61 7.46
C MET A 1 -9.30 53.11 7.83
N GLU A 2 -9.65 52.76 9.07
CA GLU A 2 -9.87 51.38 9.57
C GLU A 2 -10.77 50.46 8.73
N ASP A 3 -11.91 50.95 8.22
CA ASP A 3 -12.86 50.12 7.44
C ASP A 3 -12.25 49.54 6.16
N ARG A 4 -11.36 50.31 5.53
CA ARG A 4 -10.69 49.90 4.28
C ARG A 4 -9.59 48.89 4.57
N SER A 5 -8.86 49.08 5.66
CA SER A 5 -7.83 48.15 6.13
C SER A 5 -8.43 46.80 6.53
N HIS A 6 -9.59 46.80 7.21
CA HIS A 6 -10.28 45.57 7.59
C HIS A 6 -10.80 44.80 6.37
N LYS A 7 -11.34 45.50 5.36
CA LYS A 7 -11.76 44.88 4.10
C LYS A 7 -10.59 44.27 3.32
N VAL A 8 -9.44 44.94 3.33
CA VAL A 8 -8.20 44.42 2.71
C VAL A 8 -7.70 43.19 3.47
N LEU A 9 -7.71 43.22 4.80
CA LEU A 9 -7.31 42.07 5.63
C LEU A 9 -8.22 40.85 5.38
N LEU A 10 -9.55 41.04 5.34
CA LEU A 10 -10.50 39.97 5.03
C LEU A 10 -10.29 39.42 3.61
N ALA A 11 -10.03 40.28 2.62
CA ALA A 11 -9.75 39.85 1.26
C ALA A 11 -8.48 39.00 1.17
N LEU A 12 -7.41 39.37 1.89
CA LEU A 12 -6.16 38.61 1.95
C LEU A 12 -6.35 37.26 2.65
N LEU A 13 -7.10 37.22 3.75
CA LEU A 13 -7.41 35.97 4.46
C LEU A 13 -8.26 35.03 3.60
N PHE A 14 -9.26 35.56 2.89
CA PHE A 14 -10.09 34.79 1.97
C PHE A 14 -9.26 34.24 0.80
N LEU A 15 -8.41 35.06 0.20
CA LEU A 15 -7.53 34.66 -0.89
C LEU A 15 -6.52 33.60 -0.44
N PHE A 16 -5.92 33.76 0.74
CA PHE A 16 -5.03 32.75 1.33
C PHE A 16 -5.77 31.42 1.58
N ALA A 17 -6.97 31.47 2.12
CA ALA A 17 -7.80 30.27 2.33
C ALA A 17 -8.11 29.55 1.01
N VAL A 18 -8.45 30.28 -0.06
CA VAL A 18 -8.68 29.70 -1.39
C VAL A 18 -7.41 29.07 -1.96
N ILE A 19 -6.25 29.72 -1.83
CA ILE A 19 -4.97 29.17 -2.30
C ILE A 19 -4.62 27.89 -1.53
N VAL A 20 -4.74 27.89 -0.21
CA VAL A 20 -4.48 26.71 0.62
C VAL A 20 -5.45 25.59 0.27
N LEU A 21 -6.73 25.91 0.06
CA LEU A 21 -7.74 24.93 -0.35
C LEU A 21 -7.44 24.36 -1.73
N GLN A 22 -7.03 25.18 -2.69
CA GLN A 22 -6.66 24.74 -4.04
C GLN A 22 -5.36 23.93 -4.07
N TYR A 23 -4.43 24.19 -3.14
CA TYR A 23 -3.18 23.45 -2.98
C TYR A 23 -3.39 22.10 -2.29
N VAL A 24 -4.23 22.06 -1.24
CA VAL A 24 -4.57 20.82 -0.52
C VAL A 24 -5.54 19.96 -1.32
N CYS A 25 -6.45 20.58 -2.08
CA CYS A 25 -7.42 19.93 -2.95
C CYS A 25 -7.18 20.34 -4.43
N PRO A 26 -6.21 19.71 -5.12
CA PRO A 26 -5.96 19.97 -6.53
C PRO A 26 -6.99 19.21 -7.38
N GLY A 27 -8.24 19.69 -7.39
CA GLY A 27 -9.32 19.09 -8.17
C GLY A 27 -10.57 18.82 -7.35
N THR A 28 -11.71 18.68 -8.03
CA THR A 28 -13.08 18.60 -7.49
C THR A 28 -13.38 17.38 -6.60
N GLU A 29 -12.36 16.60 -6.22
CA GLU A 29 -12.50 15.33 -5.49
C GLU A 29 -12.12 15.48 -4.00
N CYS A 30 -12.38 16.63 -3.37
CA CYS A 30 -12.10 16.80 -1.95
C CYS A 30 -13.27 16.33 -1.07
N GLN A 31 -13.09 15.15 -0.51
CA GLN A 31 -14.06 14.31 0.20
C GLN A 31 -14.46 14.82 1.61
N LEU A 32 -14.41 16.13 1.90
CA LEU A 32 -14.68 16.68 3.24
C LEU A 32 -16.18 16.91 3.53
N LEU A 33 -17.08 16.55 2.61
CA LEU A 33 -18.54 16.69 2.74
C LEU A 33 -19.32 15.36 2.66
N GLN A 34 -18.65 14.21 2.68
CA GLN A 34 -19.27 12.88 2.60
C GLN A 34 -19.65 12.31 3.98
N LEU A 35 -20.52 13.01 4.69
CA LEU A 35 -21.42 12.38 5.69
C LEU A 35 -22.61 11.76 4.95
N ARG A 36 -22.39 10.70 4.16
CA ARG A 36 -23.39 9.74 3.61
C ARG A 36 -22.65 8.74 2.73
N ALA A 37 -22.42 7.51 3.18
CA ALA A 37 -23.35 6.40 2.95
C ALA A 37 -23.49 6.01 1.46
N LEU A 38 -23.13 4.76 1.14
CA LEU A 38 -23.23 4.05 -0.14
C LEU A 38 -22.18 4.39 -1.22
N SER A 39 -21.04 3.70 -1.18
CA SER A 39 -20.57 2.79 -2.26
C SER A 39 -19.04 2.69 -2.24
N PRO A 40 -18.46 1.47 -2.31
CA PRO A 40 -17.02 1.29 -2.34
C PRO A 40 -16.53 1.57 -3.77
N ALA A 41 -15.96 2.74 -4.02
CA ALA A 41 -15.07 2.90 -5.16
C ALA A 41 -13.86 2.00 -4.89
N ALA A 42 -13.73 0.95 -5.70
CA ALA A 42 -12.72 -0.09 -5.57
C ALA A 42 -11.32 0.54 -5.54
N ASP A 43 -10.68 0.44 -4.38
CA ASP A 43 -9.25 0.64 -4.23
C ASP A 43 -8.54 -0.45 -5.06
N PRO A 44 -7.75 -0.10 -6.10
CA PRO A 44 -7.06 -1.06 -6.96
C PRO A 44 -6.04 -1.94 -6.22
N TYR A 45 -5.71 -1.61 -4.97
CA TYR A 45 -4.80 -2.36 -4.11
C TYR A 45 -5.49 -3.07 -2.94
N ARG A 46 -6.84 -3.15 -2.93
CA ARG A 46 -7.55 -3.87 -1.89
C ARG A 46 -7.35 -5.38 -2.06
N ALA A 47 -6.68 -5.99 -1.08
CA ALA A 47 -6.59 -7.44 -1.00
C ALA A 47 -7.99 -8.04 -0.90
N GLU A 48 -8.36 -8.90 -1.85
CA GLU A 48 -9.58 -9.71 -1.94
C GLU A 48 -9.71 -10.77 -0.81
N ASP A 49 -9.10 -10.54 0.35
CA ASP A 49 -9.15 -11.45 1.48
C ASP A 49 -9.75 -10.68 2.66
N GLU A 50 -11.01 -10.93 2.97
CA GLU A 50 -11.76 -10.45 4.14
C GLU A 50 -11.18 -10.96 5.48
N THR A 51 -9.89 -11.31 5.48
CA THR A 51 -9.15 -11.61 6.69
C THR A 51 -8.64 -10.29 7.25
N PRO A 52 -9.15 -9.82 8.42
CA PRO A 52 -8.62 -8.62 9.05
C PRO A 52 -7.10 -8.78 9.21
N ALA A 53 -6.34 -7.74 8.87
CA ALA A 53 -4.90 -7.69 9.09
C ALA A 53 -4.63 -7.82 10.59
N ARG A 54 -4.54 -9.07 11.08
CA ARG A 54 -4.14 -9.34 12.44
C ARG A 54 -2.67 -8.97 12.54
N PHE A 55 -2.36 -8.05 13.44
CA PHE A 55 -0.99 -7.81 13.85
C PHE A 55 -0.44 -9.14 14.38
N LEU A 56 0.50 -9.72 13.63
CA LEU A 56 1.17 -10.95 14.01
C LEU A 56 2.38 -10.54 14.84
N GLU A 57 2.41 -10.96 16.09
CA GLU A 57 3.53 -10.70 16.99
C GLU A 57 4.85 -11.27 16.44
N GLN A 58 4.77 -12.32 15.61
CA GLN A 58 5.87 -12.83 14.79
C GLN A 58 5.39 -13.11 13.35
N PRO A 59 5.62 -12.18 12.41
CA PRO A 59 5.10 -12.32 11.05
C PRO A 59 5.97 -13.24 10.15
N CYS A 60 7.12 -13.70 10.65
CA CYS A 60 8.07 -14.57 9.96
C CYS A 60 8.71 -15.56 10.95
N GLU A 61 8.82 -16.83 10.56
CA GLU A 61 9.52 -17.86 11.33
C GLU A 61 10.96 -18.01 10.82
N CYS A 62 11.94 -17.69 11.67
CA CYS A 62 13.37 -17.76 11.35
C CYS A 62 14.05 -18.80 12.23
N ARG A 63 14.75 -19.77 11.62
CA ARG A 63 15.55 -20.76 12.34
C ARG A 63 17.02 -20.34 12.41
N ALA A 64 17.64 -20.47 13.59
CA ALA A 64 19.07 -20.22 13.76
C ALA A 64 19.89 -21.09 12.79
N GLY A 65 20.79 -20.46 12.03
CA GLY A 65 21.59 -21.13 10.99
C GLY A 65 21.04 -21.02 9.56
N GLN A 66 19.78 -20.58 9.36
CA GLN A 66 19.25 -20.32 8.03
C GLN A 66 19.30 -18.83 7.69
N LYS A 67 19.78 -18.50 6.49
CA LYS A 67 19.75 -17.13 5.94
C LYS A 67 18.39 -16.73 5.38
N LYS A 68 17.43 -17.67 5.33
CA LYS A 68 16.10 -17.51 4.76
C LYS A 68 15.05 -17.90 5.80
N CYS A 69 14.14 -16.99 6.09
CA CYS A 69 12.99 -17.16 6.97
C CYS A 69 11.73 -17.48 6.15
N THR A 70 10.76 -18.11 6.80
CA THR A 70 9.45 -18.40 6.20
C THR A 70 8.41 -17.39 6.69
N CYS A 71 8.03 -16.47 5.80
CA CYS A 71 7.03 -15.44 6.06
C CYS A 71 5.74 -15.78 5.30
N HIS A 72 4.84 -16.56 5.92
CA HIS A 72 3.55 -16.95 5.32
C HIS A 72 2.38 -16.18 5.93
N ARG A 73 1.35 -15.92 5.12
CA ARG A 73 0.12 -15.27 5.61
C ARG A 73 -0.61 -16.24 6.58
N PRO A 74 -1.13 -15.79 7.73
CA PRO A 74 -1.88 -16.66 8.63
C PRO A 74 -3.09 -17.23 7.89
N GLY A 75 -3.25 -18.56 7.90
CA GLY A 75 -4.30 -19.26 7.17
C GLY A 75 -4.00 -19.58 5.70
N ARG A 76 -2.93 -19.03 5.11
CA ARG A 76 -2.52 -19.35 3.72
C ARG A 76 -1.02 -19.68 3.65
N ARG A 77 -0.64 -20.68 2.85
CA ARG A 77 0.79 -21.02 2.65
C ARG A 77 1.48 -20.10 1.63
N GLU A 78 0.94 -18.94 1.34
CA GLU A 78 1.53 -17.97 0.43
C GLU A 78 2.52 -17.05 1.16
N THR A 79 3.62 -16.72 0.49
CA THR A 79 4.60 -15.78 1.02
C THR A 79 4.09 -14.36 0.83
N TRP A 80 3.86 -13.63 1.92
CA TRP A 80 3.34 -12.25 1.88
C TRP A 80 4.45 -11.21 1.70
N LEU A 81 5.70 -11.58 2.04
CA LEU A 81 6.87 -10.71 1.95
C LEU A 81 7.83 -11.23 0.89
N PHE A 82 8.13 -10.42 -0.12
CA PHE A 82 9.20 -10.69 -1.07
C PHE A 82 10.47 -9.93 -0.65
N SER A 83 11.52 -10.66 -0.30
CA SER A 83 12.78 -10.10 0.20
C SER A 83 13.88 -11.16 0.14
N ARG A 84 15.15 -10.72 0.16
CA ARG A 84 16.32 -11.61 0.29
C ARG A 84 16.16 -12.62 1.43
N PHE A 85 15.63 -12.18 2.57
CA PHE A 85 15.45 -13.05 3.74
C PHE A 85 14.20 -13.92 3.66
N SER A 86 13.27 -13.70 2.74
CA SER A 86 12.03 -14.49 2.63
C SER A 86 12.00 -15.38 1.39
N THR A 87 12.28 -14.82 0.21
CA THR A 87 12.26 -15.50 -1.09
C THR A 87 13.66 -15.81 -1.61
N GLY A 88 14.69 -15.10 -1.15
CA GLY A 88 16.07 -15.28 -1.58
C GLY A 88 16.41 -14.36 -2.76
N TRP A 89 17.29 -14.83 -3.64
CA TRP A 89 17.73 -14.12 -4.85
C TRP A 89 16.95 -14.58 -6.10
N SER A 90 15.64 -14.77 -5.97
CA SER A 90 14.82 -15.34 -7.05
C SER A 90 14.72 -14.44 -8.30
N CYS A 91 15.03 -13.15 -8.17
CA CYS A 91 15.02 -12.18 -9.26
C CYS A 91 16.38 -11.51 -9.51
N GLY A 92 17.47 -12.12 -9.03
CA GLY A 92 18.84 -11.58 -9.16
C GLY A 92 19.51 -11.28 -7.80
N LEU A 93 20.84 -11.22 -7.79
CA LEU A 93 21.67 -10.96 -6.59
C LEU A 93 21.69 -9.48 -6.20
N HIS A 94 21.44 -8.57 -7.15
CA HIS A 94 21.44 -7.11 -6.96
C HIS A 94 20.37 -6.48 -7.84
N ALA A 95 19.16 -7.04 -7.81
CA ALA A 95 18.07 -6.58 -8.66
C ALA A 95 17.80 -5.09 -8.44
N ASP A 96 17.91 -4.31 -9.51
CA ASP A 96 17.41 -2.93 -9.51
C ASP A 96 15.87 -2.94 -9.53
N TRP A 97 15.27 -1.75 -9.40
CA TRP A 97 13.82 -1.64 -9.33
C TRP A 97 13.13 -2.16 -10.59
N THR A 98 13.73 -2.00 -11.77
CA THR A 98 13.15 -2.49 -13.03
C THR A 98 13.25 -4.01 -13.15
N GLU A 99 14.37 -4.62 -12.75
CA GLU A 99 14.48 -6.09 -12.68
C GLU A 99 13.47 -6.68 -11.69
N LEU A 100 13.28 -6.03 -10.54
CA LEU A 100 12.37 -6.51 -9.51
C LEU A 100 10.90 -6.44 -9.96
N THR A 101 10.48 -5.31 -10.52
CA THR A 101 9.09 -5.12 -10.96
C THR A 101 8.71 -6.03 -12.13
N ASN A 102 9.65 -6.33 -13.03
CA ASN A 102 9.42 -7.26 -14.13
C ASN A 102 9.42 -8.74 -13.69
N CYS A 103 10.21 -9.10 -12.68
CA CYS A 103 10.37 -10.50 -12.27
C CYS A 103 9.43 -10.96 -11.13
N VAL A 104 9.16 -10.11 -10.13
CA VAL A 104 8.41 -10.52 -8.92
C VAL A 104 7.03 -11.11 -9.21
N PRO A 105 6.19 -10.52 -10.08
CA PRO A 105 4.85 -11.04 -10.34
C PRO A 105 4.88 -12.49 -10.85
N SER A 106 5.73 -12.78 -11.85
CA SER A 106 5.81 -14.11 -12.45
C SER A 106 6.33 -15.17 -11.47
N VAL A 107 7.30 -14.83 -10.63
CA VAL A 107 7.87 -15.75 -9.63
C VAL A 107 6.86 -16.08 -8.53
N VAL A 108 6.15 -15.07 -8.02
CA VAL A 108 5.16 -15.26 -6.93
C VAL A 108 4.02 -16.14 -7.42
N ASP A 109 3.52 -15.91 -8.63
CA ASP A 109 2.39 -16.67 -9.17
C ASP A 109 2.78 -18.10 -9.58
N SER A 110 3.96 -18.29 -10.19
CA SER A 110 4.50 -19.63 -10.46
C SER A 110 4.59 -20.47 -9.18
N LYS A 111 5.00 -19.85 -8.08
CA LYS A 111 5.13 -20.52 -6.78
C LYS A 111 3.78 -20.84 -6.14
N LYS A 112 2.73 -20.07 -6.41
CA LYS A 112 1.36 -20.39 -6.02
C LYS A 112 0.87 -21.62 -6.81
N GLU A 113 1.06 -21.65 -8.12
CA GLU A 113 0.61 -22.76 -8.97
C GLU A 113 1.25 -24.09 -8.57
N VAL A 114 2.58 -24.12 -8.39
CA VAL A 114 3.32 -25.31 -7.96
C VAL A 114 2.79 -25.85 -6.62
N ARG A 115 2.37 -24.96 -5.71
CA ARG A 115 1.80 -25.36 -4.41
C ARG A 115 0.34 -25.80 -4.48
N LEU A 116 -0.41 -25.35 -5.48
CA LEU A 116 -1.80 -25.73 -5.71
C LEU A 116 -1.92 -27.08 -6.42
N ARG A 117 -0.87 -27.53 -7.13
CA ARG A 117 -0.86 -28.87 -7.70
C ARG A 117 -0.80 -29.90 -6.56
N PRO A 118 -1.79 -30.81 -6.45
CA PRO A 118 -1.72 -31.90 -5.49
C PRO A 118 -0.50 -32.77 -5.83
N SER A 119 0.29 -33.11 -4.82
CA SER A 119 1.34 -34.12 -4.96
C SER A 119 0.65 -35.41 -5.39
N ARG A 120 0.90 -35.83 -6.63
CA ARG A 120 0.40 -37.09 -7.16
C ARG A 120 1.03 -38.25 -6.39
#